data_AF-A0A0P1MYD6-F1
#
_entry.id   AF-A0A0P1MYD6-F1
#
_cell.length_a   1.000
_cell.length_b   1.000
_cell.length_c   1.000
_cell.angle_alpha   90.00
_cell.angle_beta   90.00
_cell.angle_gamma   90.00
#
_symmetry.space_group_name_H-M   'P 1'
#
loop_
_entity.id
_entity.type
_entity.pdbx_description
1 polymer ?
#
loop_
_entity_poly.entity_id
_entity_poly.type
_entity_poly.pdbx_seq_one_letter_code
_entity_poly.pdbx_strand_id
1 'polypeptide(L)' 'MPEIKAFKGLIYNPALPIEKLVAPPYDVISEKEQDELYKLHEYNVVRLILWKCKAIF' A
#
# COMPACT_ATOMS: atom_id res chain seq x y z
N MET A 1 -8.95 -30.91 -21.10
CA MET A 1 -7.66 -30.40 -20.60
C MET A 1 -7.75 -28.88 -20.60
N PRO A 2 -7.46 -28.17 -19.49
CA PRO A 2 -7.62 -26.71 -19.46
C PRO A 2 -6.61 -26.04 -20.40
N GLU A 3 -7.05 -24.98 -21.10
CA GLU A 3 -6.20 -24.13 -21.93
C GLU A 3 -5.53 -23.06 -21.05
N ILE A 4 -4.20 -23.06 -20.99
CA ILE A 4 -3.42 -22.10 -20.19
C ILE A 4 -3.01 -20.93 -21.10
N LYS A 5 -3.34 -19.70 -20.69
CA LYS A 5 -2.95 -18.47 -21.40
C LYS A 5 -1.93 -17.69 -20.60
N ALA A 6 -0.93 -17.15 -21.29
CA ALA A 6 0.05 -16.25 -20.70
C ALA A 6 -0.58 -14.89 -20.37
N PHE A 7 -0.05 -14.22 -19.35
CA PHE A 7 -0.39 -12.84 -19.01
C PHE A 7 0.89 -12.06 -18.68
N LYS A 8 0.81 -10.73 -18.78
CA LYS A 8 1.93 -9.86 -18.43
C LYS A 8 2.08 -9.82 -16.90
N GLY A 9 3.23 -10.24 -16.40
CA GLY A 9 3.58 -10.11 -14.98
C GLY A 9 3.71 -8.63 -14.58
N LEU A 10 3.22 -8.30 -13.39
CA LEU A 10 3.46 -7.01 -12.75
C LEU A 10 4.62 -7.18 -11.77
N ILE A 11 5.56 -6.26 -11.81
CA ILE A 11 6.69 -6.19 -10.87
C ILE A 11 6.68 -4.82 -10.19
N TYR A 12 7.25 -4.75 -8.98
CA TYR A 12 7.43 -3.47 -8.30
C TYR A 12 8.34 -2.54 -9.11
N ASN A 13 8.07 -1.23 -9.02
CA ASN A 13 8.91 -0.23 -9.67
C ASN A 13 10.28 -0.17 -8.94
N PRO A 14 11.39 -0.56 -9.60
CA PRO A 14 12.70 -0.61 -8.95
C PRO A 14 13.27 0.77 -8.63
N ALA A 15 12.72 1.84 -9.20
CA ALA A 15 13.14 3.21 -8.92
C ALA A 15 12.55 3.77 -7.61
N LEU A 16 11.60 3.05 -6.98
CA LEU A 16 10.97 3.49 -5.75
C LEU A 16 11.56 2.79 -4.51
N PRO A 17 11.71 3.51 -3.39
CA PRO A 17 12.25 2.96 -2.15
C PRO A 17 11.21 2.08 -1.45
N ILE A 18 11.19 0.78 -1.74
CA ILE A 18 10.15 -0.17 -1.29
C ILE A 18 9.96 -0.16 0.23
N GLU A 19 11.04 0.03 1.00
CA GLU A 19 11.03 0.12 2.46
C GLU A 19 10.20 1.28 3.00
N LYS A 20 9.97 2.33 2.19
CA LYS A 20 9.10 3.47 2.52
C LYS A 20 7.68 3.30 2.00
N LEU A 21 7.44 2.31 1.15
CA LEU A 21 6.13 2.04 0.53
C LEU A 21 5.33 0.97 1.26
N VAL A 22 5.98 0.11 2.03
CA VAL A 22 5.31 -0.95 2.79
C VAL A 22 4.85 -0.45 4.16
N ALA A 23 3.96 -1.23 4.78
CA ALA A 23 3.42 -1.00 6.11
C ALA A 23 3.23 -2.37 6.80
N PRO A 24 3.19 -2.43 8.14
CA PRO A 24 2.76 -3.63 8.82
C PRO A 24 1.27 -3.93 8.52
N PRO A 25 0.76 -5.11 8.90
CA PRO A 25 -0.66 -5.44 8.78
C PRO A 25 -1.57 -4.38 9.43
N TYR A 26 -2.75 -4.13 8.84
CA TYR A 26 -3.64 -3.03 9.26
C TYR A 26 -4.17 -3.18 10.69
N ASP A 27 -4.23 -4.41 11.20
CA ASP A 27 -4.74 -4.77 12.52
C ASP A 27 -3.78 -4.40 13.65
N VAL A 28 -2.50 -4.14 13.34
CA VAL A 28 -1.50 -3.70 14.32
C VAL A 28 -1.13 -2.23 14.18
N ILE A 29 -1.68 -1.50 13.19
CA ILE A 29 -1.38 -0.08 12.96
C ILE A 29 -2.28 0.80 13.85
N SER A 30 -1.67 1.63 14.70
CA SER A 30 -2.39 2.69 15.41
C SER A 30 -2.69 3.91 14.51
N GLU A 31 -3.65 4.76 14.90
CA GLU A 31 -3.97 5.98 14.13
C GLU A 31 -2.78 6.93 13.96
N LYS A 32 -1.89 6.98 14.96
CA LYS A 32 -0.66 7.78 14.94
C LYS A 32 0.34 7.21 13.95
N GLU A 33 0.59 5.90 13.99
CA GLU A 33 1.46 5.22 13.03
C GLU A 33 0.92 5.35 11.61
N GLN A 34 -0.40 5.28 11.43
CA GLN A 34 -1.03 5.52 10.14
C GLN A 34 -0.70 6.93 9.61
N ASP A 35 -0.75 7.97 10.44
CA ASP A 35 -0.37 9.33 10.03
C ASP A 35 1.12 9.46 9.69
N GLU A 36 1.98 8.75 10.41
CA GLU A 36 3.41 8.69 10.13
C GLU A 36 3.70 7.99 8.79
N LEU A 37 3.03 6.87 8.51
CA LEU A 37 3.12 6.14 7.24
C LEU A 37 2.57 6.97 6.07
N TYR A 38 1.48 7.74 6.28
CA TYR A 38 0.98 8.70 5.30
C TYR A 38 2.03 9.77 4.96
N LYS A 39 2.78 10.27 5.95
CA LYS A 39 3.83 11.27 5.75
C LYS A 39 5.12 10.66 5.17
N LEU A 40 5.37 9.38 5.38
CA LEU A 40 6.58 8.69 4.96
C LEU A 40 6.75 8.68 3.44
N HIS A 41 5.67 8.38 2.71
CA HIS A 41 5.66 8.41 1.25
C HIS A 41 4.24 8.53 0.67
N GLU A 42 4.09 9.21 -0.48
CA GLU A 42 2.80 9.36 -1.16
C GLU A 42 2.21 8.02 -1.63
N TYR A 43 3.07 7.07 -2.00
CA TYR A 43 2.71 5.71 -2.42
C TYR A 43 2.79 4.66 -1.31
N ASN A 44 2.81 5.05 -0.03
CA ASN A 44 2.75 4.06 1.04
C ASN A 44 1.42 3.28 0.99
N VAL A 45 1.52 1.94 1.05
CA VAL A 45 0.42 0.98 0.90
C VAL A 45 -0.69 1.17 1.95
N VAL A 46 -0.39 1.82 3.09
CA VAL A 46 -1.37 2.16 4.12
C VAL A 46 -2.59 2.88 3.54
N ARG A 47 -2.41 3.69 2.49
CA ARG A 47 -3.49 4.43 1.83
C ARG A 47 -4.50 3.53 1.11
N LEU A 48 -4.11 2.30 0.81
CA LEU A 48 -4.96 1.29 0.17
C LEU A 48 -5.57 0.33 1.20
N ILE A 49 -4.76 -0.12 2.17
CA ILE A 49 -5.18 -1.18 3.11
C ILE A 49 -5.91 -0.63 4.34
N LEU A 50 -5.65 0.63 4.71
CA LEU A 50 -6.26 1.29 5.87
C LEU A 50 -6.46 2.77 5.52
N TRP A 51 -7.49 3.06 4.72
CA TRP A 51 -7.75 4.41 4.23
C TRP A 51 -8.42 5.29 5.31
N LYS A 52 -7.87 6.49 5.58
CA LYS A 52 -8.58 7.56 6.28
C LYS A 52 -9.61 8.22 5.36
N CYS A 53 -10.88 7.84 5.47
CA CYS A 53 -11.98 8.57 4.85
C CYS A 53 -12.14 9.93 5.54
N LYS A 54 -11.97 11.04 4.80
CA LYS A 54 -12.32 12.36 5.33
C LYS A 54 -13.84 12.45 5.37
N ALA A 55 -14.42 12.56 6.57
CA ALA A 55 -15.81 12.96 6.70
C ALA A 55 -15.97 14.35 6.05
N ILE A 56 -16.77 14.40 4.98
CA ILE A 56 -17.24 15.64 4.38
C ILE A 56 -18.40 16.08 5.25
N PHE A 57 -18.17 17.09 6.10
CA PHE A 57 -19.24 17.84 6.75
C PHE A 57 -19.55 19.08 5.92
#